data_AF-A0A1B7W5C3-F1
#
_entry.id   AF-A0A1B7W5C3-F1
#
_cell.length_a   1.000
_cell.length_b   1.000
_cell.length_c   1.000
_cell.angle_alpha   90.00
_cell.angle_beta   90.00
_cell.angle_gamma   90.00
#
_symmetry.space_group_name_H-M   'P 1'
#
loop_
_entity.id
_entity.type
_entity.pdbx_description
1 polymer ?
#
loop_
_entity_poly.entity_id
_entity_poly.type
_entity_poly.pdbx_seq_one_letter_code
_entity_poly.pdbx_strand_id
1 'polypeptide(L)'
;MSNPTPQRPQLFIEERMPVQLLNEQVYYEHGGNPFKGLHRWYSRKPLSFSRASVLASLLPADVTMEEFEYLLGLEPGKEVKLYKTPPTAVRIKKVHDYCEQIWGTPTPTVLDAFAGGGSIPFEAARYGLNVLASDLNPVAVVTMKAAMEYPLKFGPDLQ
;
A
#
# COMPACT_ATOMS: atom_id res chain seq x y z
N MET A 1 -32.40 -21.63 9.25
CA MET A 1 -32.41 -20.53 8.27
C MET A 1 -30.96 -20.18 8.00
N SER A 2 -30.43 -20.50 6.82
CA SER A 2 -29.08 -20.07 6.43
C SER A 2 -29.12 -18.56 6.19
N ASN A 3 -28.43 -17.79 7.03
CA ASN A 3 -28.20 -16.38 6.72
C ASN A 3 -27.55 -16.32 5.32
N PRO A 4 -28.05 -15.48 4.39
CA PRO A 4 -27.40 -15.32 3.11
C PRO A 4 -25.96 -14.88 3.37
N THR A 5 -25.00 -15.59 2.78
CA THR A 5 -23.59 -15.18 2.84
C THR A 5 -23.51 -13.73 2.38
N PRO A 6 -22.98 -12.80 3.18
CA PRO A 6 -22.90 -11.40 2.79
C PRO A 6 -22.17 -11.33 1.45
N GLN A 7 -22.79 -10.66 0.48
CA GLN A 7 -22.26 -10.56 -0.86
C GLN A 7 -20.98 -9.73 -0.81
N ARG A 8 -19.84 -10.39 -1.03
CA ARG A 8 -18.53 -9.75 -1.03
C ARG A 8 -18.51 -8.68 -2.14
N PRO A 9 -18.02 -7.45 -1.86
CA PRO A 9 -17.86 -6.43 -2.89
C PRO A 9 -16.91 -6.91 -3.98
N GLN A 10 -17.22 -6.58 -5.24
CA GLN A 10 -16.28 -6.77 -6.34
C GLN A 10 -15.22 -5.68 -6.29
N LEU A 11 -13.96 -6.08 -6.38
CA LEU A 11 -12.82 -5.19 -6.16
C LEU A 11 -12.07 -4.93 -7.46
N PHE A 12 -11.43 -3.77 -7.55
CA PHE A 12 -10.69 -3.34 -8.73
C PHE A 12 -9.68 -4.39 -9.20
N ILE A 13 -8.96 -5.02 -8.27
CA ILE A 13 -7.95 -6.06 -8.58
C ILE A 13 -8.53 -7.30 -9.30
N GLU A 14 -9.83 -7.55 -9.18
CA GLU A 14 -10.50 -8.70 -9.77
C GLU A 14 -10.79 -8.46 -11.26
N GLU A 15 -10.91 -7.21 -11.68
CA GLU A 15 -11.25 -6.82 -13.06
C GLU A 15 -10.04 -6.26 -13.82
N ARG A 16 -9.20 -5.44 -13.17
CA ARG A 16 -8.17 -4.65 -13.85
C ARG A 16 -6.92 -4.45 -12.99
N MET A 17 -5.80 -4.27 -13.66
CA MET A 17 -4.55 -3.80 -13.05
C MET A 17 -3.69 -3.09 -14.11
N PRO A 18 -3.13 -1.90 -13.85
CA PRO A 18 -2.34 -1.16 -14.82
C PRO A 18 -0.91 -1.71 -14.94
N VAL A 19 -0.76 -2.95 -15.44
CA VAL A 19 0.52 -3.69 -15.42
C VAL A 19 1.66 -2.95 -16.13
N GLN A 20 1.39 -2.34 -17.29
CA GLN A 20 2.41 -1.62 -18.06
C GLN A 20 2.96 -0.42 -17.29
N LEU A 21 2.06 0.41 -16.77
CA LEU A 21 2.40 1.57 -15.94
C LEU A 21 3.13 1.15 -14.65
N LEU A 22 2.73 0.04 -14.03
CA LEU A 22 3.41 -0.46 -12.84
C LEU A 22 4.81 -0.94 -13.16
N ASN A 23 5.03 -1.60 -14.30
CA ASN A 23 6.36 -1.98 -14.74
C ASN A 23 7.26 -0.74 -14.86
N GLU A 24 6.80 0.34 -15.51
CA GLU A 24 7.52 1.61 -15.60
C GLU A 24 7.85 2.21 -14.23
N GLN A 25 6.88 2.21 -13.31
CA GLN A 25 7.10 2.69 -11.95
C GLN A 25 8.10 1.85 -11.15
N VAL A 26 8.10 0.53 -11.36
CA VAL A 26 9.09 -0.39 -10.78
C VAL A 26 10.49 -0.11 -11.36
N TYR A 27 10.59 0.20 -12.65
CA TYR A 27 11.86 0.61 -13.26
C TYR A 27 12.42 1.85 -12.58
N TYR A 28 11.62 2.89 -12.31
CA TYR A 28 12.10 4.08 -11.57
C TYR A 28 12.64 3.79 -10.18
N GLU A 29 12.19 2.71 -9.55
CA GLU A 29 12.70 2.29 -8.26
C GLU A 29 14.16 1.86 -8.39
N HIS A 30 14.56 1.06 -9.39
CA HIS A 30 15.91 0.50 -9.55
C HIS A 30 16.51 -0.05 -8.22
N GLY A 31 15.66 -0.58 -7.34
CA GLY A 31 16.03 -1.02 -5.99
C GLY A 31 16.35 0.11 -5.00
N GLY A 32 15.96 1.34 -5.31
CA GLY A 32 15.93 2.52 -4.45
C GLY A 32 14.68 2.50 -3.59
N ASN A 33 14.86 2.36 -2.29
CA ASN A 33 13.79 2.25 -1.32
C ASN A 33 14.22 3.03 -0.07
N PRO A 34 13.31 3.74 0.62
CA PRO A 34 13.63 4.44 1.88
C PRO A 34 14.36 3.55 2.90
N PHE A 35 14.14 2.23 2.86
CA PHE A 35 14.69 1.23 3.79
C PHE A 35 15.92 0.49 3.26
N LYS A 36 16.46 0.86 2.09
CA LYS A 36 17.61 0.17 1.49
C LYS A 36 18.83 0.12 2.41
N GLY A 37 19.01 1.14 3.27
CA GLY A 37 20.13 1.25 4.20
C GLY A 37 19.98 0.49 5.53
N LEU A 38 18.77 0.02 5.88
CA LEU A 38 18.54 -0.66 7.16
C LEU A 38 19.08 -2.10 7.15
N HIS A 39 18.69 -2.87 6.14
CA HIS A 39 19.11 -4.26 5.95
C HIS A 39 18.90 -4.66 4.49
N ARG A 40 19.57 -5.70 4.00
CA ARG A 40 19.30 -6.28 2.67
C ARG A 40 18.24 -7.37 2.81
N TRP A 41 17.04 -7.14 2.28
CA TRP A 41 16.01 -8.19 2.21
C TRP A 41 15.82 -8.67 0.78
N TYR A 42 15.92 -9.99 0.54
CA TYR A 42 16.02 -10.57 -0.79
C TYR A 42 14.68 -10.59 -1.57
N SER A 43 13.55 -10.72 -0.87
CA SER A 43 12.20 -10.74 -1.47
C SER A 43 11.46 -9.43 -1.19
N ARG A 44 12.08 -8.28 -1.51
CA ARG A 44 11.39 -6.98 -1.39
C ARG A 44 10.54 -6.72 -2.62
N LYS A 45 9.24 -6.57 -2.39
CA LYS A 45 8.32 -6.09 -3.41
C LYS A 45 8.55 -4.59 -3.66
N PRO A 46 8.56 -4.14 -4.92
CA PRO A 46 8.58 -2.72 -5.24
C PRO A 46 7.46 -1.97 -4.53
N LEU A 47 7.72 -0.75 -4.09
CA LEU A 47 6.76 0.07 -3.35
C LEU A 47 5.59 0.51 -4.24
N SER A 48 5.86 0.88 -5.49
CA SER A 48 4.82 1.26 -6.46
C SER A 48 3.82 0.12 -6.67
N PHE A 49 4.31 -1.10 -6.86
CA PHE A 49 3.48 -2.29 -7.01
C PHE A 49 2.71 -2.64 -5.73
N SER A 50 3.38 -2.54 -4.58
CA SER A 50 2.75 -2.81 -3.27
C SER A 50 1.63 -1.83 -2.99
N ARG A 51 1.82 -0.55 -3.30
CA ARG A 51 0.80 0.49 -3.22
C ARG A 51 -0.41 0.18 -4.09
N ALA A 52 -0.17 -0.13 -5.37
CA ALA A 52 -1.25 -0.46 -6.29
C ALA A 52 -2.03 -1.70 -5.83
N SER A 53 -1.33 -2.70 -5.29
CA SER A 53 -1.96 -3.91 -4.74
C SER A 53 -2.87 -3.60 -3.54
N VAL A 54 -2.46 -2.69 -2.65
CA VAL A 54 -3.28 -2.23 -1.51
C VAL A 54 -4.51 -1.48 -2.00
N LEU A 55 -4.36 -0.53 -2.93
CA LEU A 55 -5.52 0.22 -3.43
C LEU A 55 -6.49 -0.69 -4.20
N ALA A 56 -5.97 -1.55 -5.06
CA ALA A 56 -6.80 -2.42 -5.89
C ALA A 56 -7.57 -3.46 -5.05
N SER A 57 -7.09 -3.81 -3.86
CA SER A 57 -7.81 -4.69 -2.92
C SER A 57 -8.83 -3.97 -2.04
N LEU A 58 -8.89 -2.64 -2.07
CA LEU A 58 -9.80 -1.83 -1.26
C LEU A 58 -10.88 -1.13 -2.08
N LEU A 59 -10.54 -0.73 -3.31
CA LEU A 59 -11.40 0.05 -4.19
C LEU A 59 -12.39 -0.84 -4.96
N PRO A 60 -13.61 -0.35 -5.23
CA PRO A 60 -14.60 -1.11 -5.97
C PRO A 60 -14.22 -1.29 -7.44
N ALA A 61 -14.75 -2.35 -8.05
CA ALA A 61 -14.44 -2.77 -9.42
C ALA A 61 -14.83 -1.76 -10.52
N ASP A 62 -15.76 -0.85 -10.22
CA ASP A 62 -16.27 0.16 -11.15
C ASP A 62 -15.43 1.45 -11.19
N VAL A 63 -14.42 1.59 -10.32
CA VAL A 63 -13.45 2.69 -10.37
C VAL A 63 -12.75 2.70 -11.73
N THR A 64 -12.69 3.88 -12.35
CA THR A 64 -12.04 4.03 -13.66
C THR A 64 -10.52 3.98 -13.52
N MET A 65 -9.81 3.75 -14.63
CA MET A 65 -8.35 3.70 -14.59
C MET A 65 -7.75 5.06 -14.23
N GLU A 66 -8.35 6.15 -14.72
CA GLU A 66 -7.93 7.52 -14.44
C GLU A 66 -8.07 7.86 -12.95
N GLU A 67 -9.19 7.46 -12.33
CA GLU A 67 -9.42 7.62 -10.90
C GLU A 67 -8.43 6.76 -10.10
N PHE A 68 -8.21 5.51 -10.50
CA PHE A 68 -7.24 4.63 -9.85
C PHE A 68 -5.81 5.21 -9.90
N GLU A 69 -5.36 5.67 -11.07
CA GLU A 69 -4.04 6.29 -11.26
C GLU A 69 -3.90 7.59 -10.43
N TYR A 70 -4.96 8.39 -10.37
CA TYR A 70 -5.01 9.57 -9.50
C TYR A 70 -4.84 9.19 -8.02
N LEU A 71 -5.59 8.20 -7.53
CA LEU A 71 -5.52 7.72 -6.14
C LEU A 71 -4.16 7.07 -5.82
N LEU A 72 -3.56 6.39 -6.79
CA LEU A 72 -2.23 5.80 -6.70
C LEU A 72 -1.14 6.86 -6.48
N GLY A 73 -1.37 8.07 -6.99
CA GLY A 73 -0.51 9.22 -6.78
C GLY A 73 0.00 9.88 -8.06
N LEU A 74 -0.47 9.43 -9.22
CA LEU A 74 -0.02 9.92 -10.52
C LEU A 74 -0.78 11.18 -10.93
N GLU A 75 -0.11 12.00 -11.73
CA GLU A 75 -0.68 13.23 -12.28
C GLU A 75 -0.44 13.27 -13.79
N PRO A 76 -1.47 13.51 -14.60
CA PRO A 76 -1.31 13.63 -16.04
C PRO A 76 -0.22 14.65 -16.41
N GLY A 77 0.71 14.23 -17.27
CA GLY A 77 1.78 15.09 -17.77
C GLY A 77 2.95 15.36 -16.80
N LYS A 78 2.99 14.71 -15.64
CA LYS A 78 4.11 14.83 -14.69
C LYS A 78 4.79 13.48 -14.44
N GLU A 79 6.12 13.47 -14.47
CA GLU A 79 6.90 12.32 -14.01
C GLU A 79 6.82 12.23 -12.49
N VAL A 80 6.07 11.25 -11.99
CA VAL A 80 5.96 10.96 -10.55
C VAL A 80 6.65 9.64 -10.25
N LYS A 81 7.48 9.62 -9.20
CA LYS A 81 8.15 8.41 -8.70
C LYS A 81 7.45 7.96 -7.43
N LEU A 82 6.51 7.03 -7.57
CA LEU A 82 5.60 6.64 -6.48
C LEU A 82 6.33 6.17 -5.21
N TYR A 83 7.46 5.48 -5.35
CA TYR A 83 8.24 5.00 -4.20
C TYR A 83 8.74 6.15 -3.29
N LYS A 84 9.00 7.34 -3.87
CA LYS A 84 9.43 8.54 -3.14
C LYS A 84 8.26 9.42 -2.73
N THR A 85 7.21 9.50 -3.54
CA THR A 85 6.11 10.44 -3.33
C THR A 85 4.96 9.79 -2.56
N PRO A 86 4.70 10.19 -1.29
CA PRO A 86 3.53 9.72 -0.55
C PRO A 86 2.23 10.28 -1.16
N PRO A 87 1.08 9.62 -0.96
CA PRO A 87 -0.21 10.19 -1.32
C PRO A 87 -0.49 11.47 -0.52
N THR A 88 -1.20 12.41 -1.13
CA THR A 88 -1.60 13.67 -0.48
C THR A 88 -2.79 13.43 0.44
N ALA A 89 -3.01 14.31 1.42
CA ALA A 89 -4.16 14.22 2.33
C ALA A 89 -5.51 14.18 1.58
N VAL A 90 -5.62 14.88 0.44
CA VAL A 90 -6.82 14.86 -0.42
C VAL A 90 -7.06 13.47 -1.01
N ARG A 91 -6.01 12.82 -1.52
CA ARG A 91 -6.11 11.45 -2.06
C ARG A 91 -6.41 10.44 -0.97
N ILE A 92 -5.76 10.56 0.19
CA ILE A 92 -6.00 9.70 1.36
C ILE A 92 -7.47 9.80 1.78
N LYS A 93 -8.00 11.02 1.94
CA LYS A 93 -9.41 11.23 2.28
C LYS A 93 -10.34 10.56 1.26
N LYS A 94 -10.05 10.69 -0.04
CA LYS A 94 -10.87 10.05 -1.08
C LYS A 94 -10.85 8.52 -0.99
N VAL A 95 -9.69 7.92 -0.70
CA VAL A 95 -9.60 6.48 -0.43
C VAL A 95 -10.41 6.09 0.80
N HIS A 96 -10.35 6.88 1.88
CA HIS A 96 -11.15 6.65 3.09
C HIS A 96 -12.65 6.76 2.82
N ASP A 97 -13.09 7.72 2.00
CA ASP A 97 -14.49 7.86 1.61
C ASP A 97 -14.97 6.61 0.84
N TYR A 98 -14.17 6.07 -0.10
CA TYR A 98 -14.46 4.78 -0.74
C TYR A 98 -14.49 3.62 0.26
N CYS A 99 -13.56 3.62 1.22
CA CYS A 99 -13.50 2.55 2.20
C CYS A 99 -14.72 2.56 3.12
N GLU A 100 -15.20 3.73 3.55
CA GLU A 100 -16.42 3.87 4.34
C GLU A 100 -17.63 3.28 3.61
N GLN A 101 -17.75 3.57 2.30
CA GLN A 101 -18.85 3.07 1.47
C GLN A 101 -18.84 1.55 1.29
N ILE A 102 -17.66 0.95 1.10
CA ILE A 102 -17.52 -0.47 0.77
C ILE A 102 -17.38 -1.36 2.02
N TRP A 103 -16.65 -0.89 3.02
CA TRP A 103 -16.25 -1.67 4.20
C TRP A 103 -16.92 -1.20 5.49
N GLY A 104 -17.66 -0.08 5.47
CA GLY A 104 -18.32 0.48 6.66
C GLY A 104 -17.34 1.11 7.67
N THR A 105 -16.12 1.42 7.23
CA THR A 105 -15.09 2.12 8.02
C THR A 105 -14.14 2.85 7.09
N PRO A 106 -13.64 4.05 7.44
CA PRO A 106 -12.70 4.76 6.59
C PRO A 106 -11.32 4.09 6.58
N THR A 107 -11.03 3.24 7.58
CA THR A 107 -9.72 2.64 7.83
C THR A 107 -9.83 1.13 8.04
N PRO A 108 -10.23 0.36 7.00
CA PRO A 108 -10.25 -1.09 7.08
C PRO A 108 -8.87 -1.62 7.44
N THR A 109 -8.83 -2.78 8.11
CA THR A 109 -7.58 -3.41 8.52
C THR A 109 -6.99 -4.21 7.37
N VAL A 110 -5.77 -3.85 6.95
CA VAL A 110 -4.95 -4.59 5.99
C VAL A 110 -4.06 -5.56 6.77
N LEU A 111 -4.21 -6.86 6.51
CA LEU A 111 -3.37 -7.92 7.07
C LEU A 111 -2.39 -8.44 6.02
N ASP A 112 -1.09 -8.34 6.29
CA ASP A 112 -0.05 -9.06 5.54
C ASP A 112 0.62 -10.10 6.45
N ALA A 113 0.23 -11.36 6.28
CA ALA A 113 0.74 -12.47 7.08
C ALA A 113 2.16 -12.93 6.69
N PHE A 114 2.69 -12.44 5.56
CA PHE A 114 4.01 -12.79 5.01
C PHE A 114 4.75 -11.52 4.57
N ALA A 115 4.81 -10.55 5.48
CA ALA A 115 5.19 -9.18 5.17
C ALA A 115 6.66 -9.03 4.74
N GLY A 116 7.53 -9.95 5.14
CA GLY A 116 8.96 -9.90 4.85
C GLY A 116 9.57 -8.56 5.22
N GLY A 117 10.09 -7.85 4.21
CA GLY A 117 10.69 -6.53 4.39
C GLY A 117 9.70 -5.38 4.62
N GLY A 118 8.38 -5.63 4.59
CA GLY A 118 7.35 -4.67 4.97
C GLY A 118 6.79 -3.75 3.88
N SER A 119 6.99 -4.04 2.58
CA SER A 119 6.58 -3.13 1.50
C SER A 119 5.05 -2.88 1.43
N ILE A 120 4.24 -3.93 1.53
CA ILE A 120 2.77 -3.83 1.54
C ILE A 120 2.25 -3.10 2.78
N PRO A 121 2.62 -3.51 4.01
CA PRO A 121 2.16 -2.80 5.20
C PRO A 121 2.64 -1.34 5.23
N PHE A 122 3.84 -1.05 4.73
CA PHE A 122 4.33 0.32 4.63
C PHE A 122 3.45 1.18 3.72
N GLU A 123 3.13 0.70 2.52
CA GLU A 123 2.29 1.46 1.60
C GLU A 123 0.84 1.58 2.11
N ALA A 124 0.30 0.56 2.78
CA ALA A 124 -0.99 0.68 3.47
C ALA A 124 -0.97 1.76 4.57
N ALA A 125 0.10 1.82 5.37
CA ALA A 125 0.26 2.84 6.39
C ALA A 125 0.38 4.26 5.79
N ARG A 126 0.94 4.44 4.58
CA ARG A 126 0.96 5.75 3.89
C ARG A 126 -0.42 6.26 3.52
N TYR A 127 -1.42 5.38 3.42
CA TYR A 127 -2.84 5.75 3.27
C TYR A 127 -3.58 5.86 4.61
N GLY A 128 -2.88 5.83 5.74
CA GLY A 128 -3.50 5.94 7.06
C GLY A 128 -4.43 4.78 7.43
N LEU A 129 -4.23 3.61 6.81
CA LEU A 129 -5.02 2.41 7.10
C LEU A 129 -4.55 1.73 8.38
N ASN A 130 -5.43 0.93 8.97
CA ASN A 130 -5.04 0.02 10.04
C ASN A 130 -4.23 -1.14 9.43
N VAL A 131 -3.07 -1.46 10.00
CA VAL A 131 -2.16 -2.44 9.43
C VAL A 131 -1.75 -3.47 10.47
N LEU A 132 -1.97 -4.74 10.14
CA LEU A 132 -1.43 -5.88 10.85
C LEU A 132 -0.43 -6.58 9.93
N ALA A 133 0.77 -6.82 10.42
CA ALA A 133 1.82 -7.45 9.63
C ALA A 133 2.56 -8.48 10.45
N SER A 134 2.85 -9.63 9.85
CA SER A 134 3.56 -10.74 10.46
C SER A 134 4.57 -11.33 9.48
N ASP A 135 5.63 -11.94 10.02
CA ASP A 135 6.53 -12.79 9.28
C ASP A 135 7.12 -13.84 10.23
N LEU A 136 7.39 -15.04 9.70
CA LEU A 136 8.02 -16.11 10.49
C LEU A 136 9.48 -15.78 10.82
N ASN A 137 10.16 -15.04 9.94
CA ASN A 137 11.56 -14.70 10.10
C ASN A 137 11.70 -13.47 11.03
N PRO A 138 12.36 -13.60 12.20
CA PRO A 138 12.51 -12.49 13.14
C PRO A 138 13.30 -11.31 12.56
N VAL A 139 14.21 -11.54 11.60
CA VAL A 139 14.96 -10.47 10.92
C VAL A 139 14.02 -9.62 10.07
N ALA A 140 13.03 -10.23 9.40
CA ALA A 140 11.99 -9.49 8.68
C ALA A 140 11.18 -8.62 9.63
N VAL A 141 10.72 -9.20 10.74
CA VAL A 141 9.93 -8.49 11.75
C VAL A 141 10.69 -7.28 12.30
N VAL A 142 11.96 -7.44 12.69
CA VAL A 142 12.78 -6.33 13.20
C VAL A 142 13.04 -5.28 12.10
N THR A 143 13.32 -5.70 10.86
CA THR A 143 13.52 -4.78 9.74
C THR A 143 12.28 -3.94 9.48
N MET A 144 11.10 -4.57 9.48
CA MET A 144 9.82 -3.91 9.28
C MET A 144 9.49 -2.94 10.43
N LYS A 145 9.73 -3.35 11.68
CA LYS A 145 9.56 -2.48 12.85
C LYS A 145 10.50 -1.27 12.79
N ALA A 146 11.77 -1.48 12.42
CA ALA A 146 12.74 -0.40 12.24
C ALA A 146 12.37 0.55 11.08
N ALA A 147 11.74 0.03 10.03
CA ALA A 147 11.28 0.82 8.90
C ALA A 147 10.05 1.68 9.22
N MET A 148 9.11 1.17 10.02
CA MET A 148 7.78 1.75 10.18
C MET A 148 7.46 2.20 11.60
N GLU A 149 7.67 1.33 12.59
CA GLU A 149 7.21 1.54 13.96
C GLU A 149 8.18 2.41 14.76
N TYR A 150 9.49 2.17 14.65
CA TYR A 150 10.48 2.87 15.44
C TYR A 150 10.59 4.36 15.07
N PRO A 151 10.59 4.76 13.78
CA PRO A 151 10.60 6.18 13.42
C PRO A 151 9.38 6.94 13.97
N LEU A 152 8.23 6.28 14.05
CA LEU A 152 7.01 6.88 14.62
C LEU A 152 7.06 6.96 16.15
N LYS A 153 7.66 5.96 16.81
CA LYS A 153 7.74 5.91 18.29
C LYS A 153 8.81 6.82 18.87
N PHE A 154 9.99 6.85 18.26
CA PHE A 154 11.18 7.49 18.82
C PHE A 154 11.57 8.75 18.07
N GLY A 155 11.15 8.92 16.81
CA GLY A 155 11.34 10.15 16.05
C GLY A 155 12.79 10.67 16.10
N PRO A 156 13.03 11.91 16.57
CA PRO A 156 14.37 12.48 16.70
C PRO A 156 15.34 11.72 17.61
N ASP A 157 14.85 10.95 18.59
CA ASP A 157 15.69 10.22 19.57
C ASP A 157 16.43 9.01 18.95
N LEU A 158 16.20 8.73 17.66
CA LEU A 158 16.89 7.68 16.89
C LEU A 158 18.25 8.12 16.33
N GLN A 159 18.61 9.41 16.42
CA GLN A 159 19.83 9.98 15.83
C GLN A 159 20.99 10.08 16.81
#